data_AF-A0A2H0CRZ6-F1
#
_entry.id   AF-A0A2H0CRZ6-F1
#
_cell.length_a   1.000
_cell.length_b   1.000
_cell.length_c   1.000
_cell.angle_alpha   90.00
_cell.angle_beta   90.00
_cell.angle_gamma   90.00
#
_symmetry.space_group_name_H-M   'P 1'
#
loop_
_entity.id
_entity.type
_entity.pdbx_description
1 polymer ?
#
loop_
_entity_poly.entity_id
_entity_poly.type
_entity_poly.pdbx_seq_one_letter_code
_entity_poly.pdbx_strand_id
1 'polypeptide(L)'
;MYGFLYFEVSMRHFNKLYVWVTLGIMAVLPLLYMDYSPKEHPDLIRAINVVRSMSADRQLKRTAFRLVYPEGTPEEFVQWMFSPMGSALWPPSEEEGEFSQEEVKMMKKADLPFLPSGISMVARNPDPARGRQVVVRGDDEKQMLVVEGYVDPKAPPVLTKEWRFPGKKKAD
;
A
#
# COMPACT_ATOMS: atom_id res chain seq x y z
N MET A 1 59.06 9.44 -25.71
CA MET A 1 58.64 9.92 -24.38
C MET A 1 57.38 10.78 -24.53
N TYR A 2 56.20 10.16 -24.75
CA TYR A 2 54.91 10.87 -24.88
C TYR A 2 53.72 10.02 -24.37
N GLY A 3 53.98 9.04 -23.48
CA GLY A 3 52.94 8.13 -22.97
C GLY A 3 52.32 8.53 -21.63
N PHE A 4 52.91 9.48 -20.90
CA PHE A 4 52.50 9.78 -19.51
C PHE A 4 51.59 10.99 -19.35
N LEU A 5 51.41 11.83 -20.38
CA LEU A 5 50.64 13.07 -20.25
C LEU A 5 49.14 12.93 -20.56
N TYR A 6 48.71 11.81 -21.16
CA TYR A 6 47.29 11.60 -21.49
C TYR A 6 46.47 11.06 -20.32
N PHE A 7 47.11 10.52 -19.27
CA PHE A 7 46.39 9.94 -18.13
C PHE A 7 45.90 11.00 -17.12
N GLU A 8 46.54 12.18 -17.09
CA GLU A 8 46.30 13.18 -16.05
C GLU A 8 45.18 14.18 -16.42
N VAL A 9 44.96 14.43 -17.72
CA VAL A 9 43.89 15.34 -18.19
C VAL A 9 42.49 14.70 -18.09
N SER A 10 42.43 13.36 -18.13
CA SER A 10 41.17 12.61 -18.03
C SER A 10 40.52 12.77 -16.65
N MET A 11 41.28 12.79 -15.56
CA MET A 11 40.73 12.85 -14.20
C MET A 11 40.05 14.19 -13.81
N ARG A 12 40.36 15.32 -14.48
CA ARG A 12 39.73 16.61 -14.15
C ARG A 12 38.31 16.77 -14.69
N HIS A 13 37.98 16.12 -15.81
CA HIS A 13 36.64 16.20 -16.41
C HIS A 13 35.64 15.31 -15.68
N PHE A 14 36.08 14.16 -15.15
CA PHE A 14 35.22 13.27 -14.36
C PHE A 14 34.78 13.88 -13.02
N ASN A 15 35.64 14.63 -12.34
CA ASN A 15 35.27 15.28 -11.07
C ASN A 15 34.16 16.32 -11.22
N LYS A 16 34.17 17.12 -12.30
CA LYS A 16 33.11 18.12 -12.52
C LYS A 16 31.78 17.44 -12.83
N LEU A 17 31.78 16.44 -13.72
CA LEU A 17 30.57 15.70 -14.06
C LEU A 17 29.98 14.96 -12.85
N TYR A 18 30.83 14.34 -12.03
CA TYR A 18 30.41 13.66 -10.80
C TYR A 18 29.82 14.62 -9.77
N VAL A 19 30.37 15.84 -9.63
CA VAL A 19 29.81 16.89 -8.77
C VAL A 19 28.42 17.32 -9.26
N TRP A 20 28.22 17.47 -10.57
CA TRP A 20 26.89 17.82 -11.12
C TRP A 20 25.87 16.69 -10.99
N VAL A 21 26.28 15.43 -11.17
CA VAL A 21 25.41 14.27 -10.98
C VAL A 21 25.05 14.09 -9.50
N THR A 22 26.00 14.25 -8.59
CA THR A 22 25.73 14.18 -7.14
C THR A 22 24.88 15.36 -6.66
N LEU A 23 25.08 16.58 -7.17
CA LEU A 23 24.18 17.71 -6.89
C LEU A 23 22.76 17.45 -7.41
N GLY A 24 22.63 16.88 -8.62
CA GLY A 24 21.34 16.51 -9.20
C GLY A 24 20.61 15.47 -8.35
N ILE A 25 21.31 14.40 -7.94
CA ILE A 25 20.74 13.36 -7.07
C ILE A 25 20.40 13.93 -5.68
N MET A 26 21.24 14.78 -5.09
CA MET A 26 20.95 15.49 -3.84
C MET A 26 19.72 16.41 -3.93
N ALA A 27 19.44 17.00 -5.09
CA ALA A 27 18.25 17.83 -5.28
C ALA A 27 16.97 16.99 -5.48
N VAL A 28 17.07 15.78 -6.04
CA VAL A 28 15.94 14.86 -6.20
C VAL A 28 15.66 14.05 -4.92
N LEU A 29 16.66 13.81 -4.08
CA LEU A 29 16.50 13.08 -2.82
C LEU A 29 15.41 13.65 -1.88
N PRO A 30 15.31 14.98 -1.66
CA PRO A 30 14.20 15.59 -0.91
C PRO A 30 12.81 15.40 -1.54
N LEU A 31 12.72 15.22 -2.86
CA LEU A 31 11.45 14.89 -3.54
C LEU A 31 11.06 13.42 -3.34
N LEU A 32 12.03 12.54 -3.14
CA LEU A 32 11.80 11.13 -2.77
C LEU A 32 11.59 10.94 -1.26
N TYR A 33 12.05 11.90 -0.44
CA TYR A 33 11.93 11.98 1.02
C TYR A 33 10.90 13.02 1.49
N MET A 34 9.97 13.45 0.63
CA MET A 34 8.80 14.19 1.10
C MET A 34 7.93 13.23 1.92
N ASP A 35 8.33 13.11 3.19
CA ASP A 35 7.64 12.55 4.32
C ASP A 35 6.24 13.17 4.38
N TYR A 36 5.33 12.49 3.71
CA TYR A 36 3.92 12.70 3.81
C TYR A 36 3.49 12.39 5.24
N SER A 37 3.13 13.43 5.99
CA SER A 37 2.65 13.29 7.35
C SER A 37 1.39 12.42 7.34
N PRO A 38 1.40 11.23 7.98
CA PRO A 38 0.22 10.37 8.07
C PRO A 38 -0.99 11.11 8.69
N LYS A 39 -0.78 12.25 9.35
CA LYS A 39 -1.86 13.00 10.02
C LYS A 39 -2.83 13.69 9.06
N GLU A 40 -2.49 13.92 7.79
CA GLU A 40 -3.35 14.71 6.90
C GLU A 40 -4.61 13.96 6.43
N HIS A 41 -4.57 12.62 6.39
CA HIS A 41 -5.68 11.81 5.85
C HIS A 41 -6.04 10.64 6.79
N PRO A 42 -6.63 10.95 7.96
CA PRO A 42 -6.95 9.95 8.98
C PRO A 42 -7.88 8.85 8.46
N ASP A 43 -8.83 9.18 7.56
CA ASP A 43 -9.74 8.19 7.01
C ASP A 43 -9.03 7.20 6.07
N LEU A 44 -8.09 7.67 5.23
CA LEU A 44 -7.32 6.77 4.38
C LEU A 44 -6.48 5.82 5.23
N ILE A 45 -5.94 6.29 6.35
CA ILE A 45 -5.23 5.43 7.31
C ILE A 45 -6.15 4.41 7.95
N ARG A 46 -7.35 4.83 8.38
CA ARG A 46 -8.35 3.91 8.94
C ARG A 46 -8.69 2.82 7.92
N ALA A 47 -8.96 3.20 6.68
CA ALA A 47 -9.22 2.28 5.57
C ALA A 47 -8.04 1.30 5.34
N ILE A 48 -6.80 1.79 5.28
CA ILE A 48 -5.62 0.92 5.15
C ILE A 48 -5.49 -0.05 6.34
N ASN A 49 -5.79 0.40 7.56
CA ASN A 49 -5.77 -0.45 8.75
C ASN A 49 -6.83 -1.55 8.71
N VAL A 50 -7.99 -1.30 8.08
CA VAL A 50 -8.99 -2.36 7.81
C VAL A 50 -8.35 -3.46 6.96
N VAL A 51 -7.74 -3.10 5.84
CA VAL A 51 -7.07 -4.08 4.95
C VAL A 51 -5.96 -4.84 5.69
N ARG A 52 -5.21 -4.14 6.55
CA ARG A 52 -4.18 -4.75 7.41
C ARG A 52 -4.76 -5.76 8.40
N SER A 53 -5.90 -5.44 9.02
CA SER A 53 -6.59 -6.36 9.92
C SER A 53 -7.08 -7.60 9.17
N MET A 54 -7.72 -7.41 8.02
CA MET A 54 -8.27 -8.51 7.21
C MET A 54 -7.19 -9.44 6.63
N SER A 55 -6.04 -8.89 6.24
CA SER A 55 -4.89 -9.66 5.73
C SER A 55 -4.00 -10.25 6.84
N ALA A 56 -4.32 -10.02 8.11
CA ALA A 56 -3.58 -10.60 9.22
C ALA A 56 -3.80 -12.12 9.28
N ASP A 57 -2.74 -12.88 9.57
CA ASP A 57 -2.79 -14.35 9.59
C ASP A 57 -3.92 -14.91 10.48
N ARG A 58 -4.16 -14.27 11.63
CA ARG A 58 -5.26 -14.62 12.53
C ARG A 58 -6.62 -14.52 11.86
N GLN A 59 -6.87 -13.49 11.05
CA GLN A 59 -8.13 -13.32 10.34
C GLN A 59 -8.21 -14.27 9.15
N LEU A 60 -7.14 -14.41 8.37
CA LEU A 60 -7.11 -15.34 7.24
C LEU A 60 -7.46 -16.77 7.66
N LYS A 61 -6.96 -17.23 8.81
CA LYS A 61 -7.28 -18.55 9.39
C LYS A 61 -8.74 -18.70 9.83
N ARG A 62 -9.43 -17.60 10.12
CA ARG A 62 -10.85 -17.59 10.53
C ARG A 62 -11.80 -17.47 9.34
N THR A 63 -11.29 -17.17 8.16
CA THR A 63 -12.06 -17.03 6.93
C THR A 63 -11.90 -18.25 6.04
N ALA A 64 -12.73 -18.34 5.01
CA ALA A 64 -12.61 -19.38 3.98
C ALA A 64 -11.36 -19.24 3.10
N PHE A 65 -10.58 -18.16 3.22
CA PHE A 65 -9.42 -17.90 2.36
C PHE A 65 -8.46 -19.09 2.33
N ARG A 66 -8.05 -19.60 3.49
CA ARG A 66 -7.10 -20.73 3.59
C ARG A 66 -7.68 -22.07 3.15
N LEU A 67 -9.01 -22.19 3.07
CA LEU A 67 -9.66 -23.40 2.54
C LEU A 67 -9.60 -23.40 1.01
N VAL A 68 -9.77 -22.23 0.38
CA VAL A 68 -9.70 -22.08 -1.07
C VAL A 68 -8.25 -21.99 -1.56
N TYR A 69 -7.40 -21.28 -0.82
CA TYR A 69 -5.99 -21.04 -1.12
C TYR A 69 -5.11 -21.44 0.08
N PRO A 70 -4.82 -22.74 0.26
CA PRO A 70 -4.02 -23.24 1.39
C PRO A 70 -2.63 -22.58 1.49
N GLU A 71 -2.02 -22.32 0.33
CA GLU A 71 -0.70 -21.70 0.18
C GLU A 71 -0.81 -20.25 -0.34
N GLY A 72 -1.97 -19.62 -0.10
CA GLY A 72 -2.41 -18.44 -0.84
C GLY A 72 -1.39 -17.30 -0.97
N THR A 73 -1.27 -16.76 -2.18
CA THR A 73 -0.40 -15.62 -2.49
C THR A 73 -1.06 -14.27 -2.17
N PRO A 74 -0.28 -13.18 -2.06
CA PRO A 74 -0.84 -11.83 -1.96
C PRO A 74 -1.87 -11.51 -3.05
N GLU A 75 -1.62 -11.88 -4.30
CA GLU A 75 -2.52 -11.61 -5.42
C GLU A 75 -3.80 -12.44 -5.34
N GLU A 76 -3.69 -13.71 -4.93
CA GLU A 76 -4.87 -14.56 -4.66
C GLU A 76 -5.71 -14.02 -3.52
N PHE A 77 -5.08 -13.44 -2.49
CA PHE A 77 -5.79 -12.73 -1.43
C PHE A 77 -6.57 -11.53 -1.98
N VAL A 78 -5.97 -10.70 -2.82
CA VAL A 78 -6.66 -9.56 -3.43
C VAL A 78 -7.84 -10.05 -4.28
N GLN A 79 -7.64 -11.06 -5.13
CA GLN A 79 -8.71 -11.62 -5.94
C GLN A 79 -9.84 -12.19 -5.09
N TRP A 80 -9.52 -12.91 -4.02
CA TRP A 80 -10.50 -13.47 -3.10
C TRP A 80 -11.25 -12.37 -2.34
N MET A 81 -10.54 -11.36 -1.83
CA MET A 81 -11.11 -10.32 -0.97
C MET A 81 -12.16 -9.48 -1.68
N PHE A 82 -12.00 -9.29 -2.99
CA PHE A 82 -12.95 -8.57 -3.84
C PHE A 82 -13.91 -9.49 -4.62
N SER A 83 -13.88 -10.80 -4.35
CA SER A 83 -14.90 -11.74 -4.85
C SER A 83 -16.20 -11.63 -4.04
N PRO A 84 -17.34 -12.18 -4.51
CA PRO A 84 -18.57 -12.20 -3.72
C PRO A 84 -18.39 -12.77 -2.30
N MET A 85 -17.58 -13.82 -2.15
CA MET A 85 -17.31 -14.45 -0.86
C MET A 85 -16.44 -13.59 0.06
N GLY A 86 -15.43 -12.92 -0.48
CA GLY A 86 -14.61 -11.97 0.28
C GLY A 86 -15.38 -10.70 0.62
N SER A 87 -16.12 -10.15 -0.34
CA SER A 87 -16.91 -8.92 -0.20
C SER A 87 -17.87 -8.98 0.98
N ALA A 88 -18.48 -10.14 1.24
CA ALA A 88 -19.38 -10.38 2.37
C ALA A 88 -18.69 -10.35 3.75
N LEU A 89 -17.35 -10.44 3.79
CA LEU A 89 -16.56 -10.39 5.01
C LEU A 89 -16.00 -8.99 5.30
N TRP A 90 -16.22 -8.02 4.41
CA TRP A 90 -15.81 -6.65 4.68
C TRP A 90 -16.56 -6.12 5.89
N PRO A 91 -15.89 -5.33 6.74
CA PRO A 91 -16.59 -4.67 7.80
C PRO A 91 -17.59 -3.66 7.23
N PRO A 92 -18.68 -3.39 7.97
CA PRO A 92 -19.67 -2.39 7.60
C PRO A 92 -19.08 -0.97 7.42
N SER A 93 -19.80 -0.12 6.68
CA SER A 93 -19.39 1.25 6.38
C SER A 93 -20.06 2.32 7.25
N GLU A 94 -19.42 3.49 7.45
CA GLU A 94 -19.98 4.61 8.26
C GLU A 94 -21.17 5.28 7.60
N GLU A 95 -21.30 5.10 6.29
CA GLU A 95 -22.34 5.72 5.46
C GLU A 95 -23.63 4.92 5.35
N GLU A 96 -23.62 3.61 5.61
CA GLU A 96 -24.82 2.77 5.44
C GLU A 96 -25.97 3.13 6.40
N GLY A 97 -25.77 4.07 7.34
CA GLY A 97 -26.86 4.61 8.17
C GLY A 97 -27.47 3.58 9.13
N GLU A 98 -26.94 2.36 9.18
CA GLU A 98 -27.43 1.26 9.99
C GLU A 98 -26.97 1.35 11.45
N PHE A 99 -25.94 2.15 11.74
CA PHE A 99 -25.35 2.25 13.08
C PHE A 99 -25.55 3.63 13.70
N SER A 100 -26.17 3.65 14.87
CA SER A 100 -26.22 4.82 15.74
C SER A 100 -24.81 5.23 16.19
N GLN A 101 -24.66 6.49 16.62
CA GLN A 101 -23.39 6.97 17.18
C GLN A 101 -22.93 6.16 18.40
N GLU A 102 -23.87 5.53 19.11
CA GLU A 102 -23.61 4.68 20.28
C GLU A 102 -23.06 3.31 19.88
N GLU A 103 -23.61 2.70 18.83
CA GLU A 103 -23.09 1.45 18.25
C GLU A 103 -21.69 1.65 17.68
N VAL A 104 -21.47 2.74 16.93
CA VAL A 104 -20.12 3.10 16.43
C VAL A 104 -19.12 3.24 17.59
N LYS A 105 -19.52 3.83 18.73
CA LYS A 105 -18.66 3.94 19.93
C LYS A 105 -18.39 2.57 20.55
N MET A 106 -19.38 1.69 20.64
CA MET A 106 -19.20 0.34 21.17
C MET A 106 -18.29 -0.50 20.29
N MET A 107 -18.42 -0.41 18.96
CA MET A 107 -17.55 -1.09 18.01
C MET A 107 -16.11 -0.60 18.09
N LYS A 108 -15.91 0.73 18.19
CA LYS A 108 -14.58 1.32 18.43
C LYS A 108 -13.96 0.82 19.74
N LYS A 109 -14.77 0.69 20.81
CA LYS A 109 -14.32 0.15 22.10
C LYS A 109 -13.98 -1.35 22.01
N ALA A 110 -14.64 -2.08 21.13
CA ALA A 110 -14.41 -3.50 20.87
C ALA A 110 -13.27 -3.77 19.86
N ASP A 111 -12.59 -2.72 19.38
CA ASP A 111 -11.53 -2.80 18.35
C ASP A 111 -12.00 -3.49 17.06
N LEU A 112 -13.29 -3.33 16.73
CA LEU A 112 -13.85 -3.82 15.48
C LEU A 112 -13.49 -2.85 14.34
N PRO A 113 -12.84 -3.34 13.26
CA PRO A 113 -12.52 -2.51 12.11
C PRO A 113 -13.80 -2.07 11.40
N PHE A 114 -13.76 -0.89 10.79
CA PHE A 114 -14.93 -0.29 10.16
C PHE A 114 -14.50 0.55 8.96
N LEU A 115 -15.26 0.50 7.86
CA LEU A 115 -14.93 1.25 6.66
C LEU A 115 -15.33 2.72 6.83
N PRO A 116 -14.37 3.66 6.78
CA PRO A 116 -14.69 5.08 6.83
C PRO A 116 -15.55 5.49 5.64
N SER A 117 -16.52 6.37 5.89
CA SER A 117 -17.40 6.97 4.88
C SER A 117 -16.63 7.64 3.75
N GLY A 118 -17.14 7.53 2.52
CA GLY A 118 -16.60 8.25 1.37
C GLY A 118 -15.24 7.75 0.88
N ILE A 119 -14.80 6.55 1.30
CA ILE A 119 -13.61 5.88 0.77
C ILE A 119 -14.03 4.59 0.07
N SER A 120 -13.70 4.51 -1.22
CA SER A 120 -13.87 3.28 -1.99
C SER A 120 -12.70 2.32 -1.78
N MET A 121 -12.99 1.03 -1.70
CA MET A 121 -11.98 -0.02 -1.73
C MET A 121 -11.90 -0.59 -3.15
N VAL A 122 -10.70 -0.69 -3.71
CA VAL A 122 -10.48 -1.09 -5.11
C VAL A 122 -9.31 -2.07 -5.20
N ALA A 123 -9.41 -3.04 -6.11
CA ALA A 123 -8.36 -4.00 -6.38
C ALA A 123 -7.43 -3.52 -7.50
N ARG A 124 -6.12 -3.80 -7.36
CA ARG A 124 -5.06 -3.72 -8.39
C ARG A 124 -4.68 -2.34 -8.88
N ASN A 125 -5.65 -1.57 -9.36
CA ASN A 125 -5.43 -0.27 -9.98
C ASN A 125 -6.44 0.75 -9.45
N PRO A 126 -6.07 2.04 -9.37
CA PRO A 126 -7.01 3.08 -9.06
C PRO A 126 -8.12 3.14 -10.13
N ASP A 127 -9.36 3.30 -9.69
CA ASP A 127 -10.52 3.47 -10.55
C ASP A 127 -10.80 4.97 -10.73
N PRO A 128 -10.65 5.55 -11.95
CA PRO A 128 -10.91 6.97 -12.20
C PRO A 128 -12.35 7.41 -11.96
N ALA A 129 -13.31 6.48 -11.93
CA ALA A 129 -14.71 6.76 -11.65
C ALA A 129 -15.00 6.83 -10.14
N ARG A 130 -14.09 6.35 -9.30
CA ARG A 130 -14.20 6.39 -7.85
C ARG A 130 -13.31 7.53 -7.33
N GLY A 131 -13.83 8.35 -6.42
CA GLY A 131 -13.09 9.47 -5.85
C GLY A 131 -11.97 9.01 -4.91
N ARG A 132 -12.05 9.40 -3.64
CA ARG A 132 -11.10 8.93 -2.62
C ARG A 132 -11.16 7.41 -2.51
N GLN A 133 -10.01 6.76 -2.55
CA GLN A 133 -9.96 5.31 -2.56
C GLN A 133 -8.71 4.73 -1.94
N VAL A 134 -8.82 3.47 -1.51
CA VAL A 134 -7.70 2.63 -1.14
C VAL A 134 -7.60 1.49 -2.15
N VAL A 135 -6.46 1.42 -2.81
CA VAL A 135 -6.12 0.38 -3.78
C VAL A 135 -5.29 -0.69 -3.09
N VAL A 136 -5.71 -1.94 -3.24
CA VAL A 136 -5.02 -3.11 -2.67
C VAL A 136 -4.41 -3.93 -3.81
N ARG A 137 -3.13 -4.25 -3.69
CA ARG A 137 -2.33 -4.97 -4.69
C ARG A 137 -1.51 -6.08 -4.03
N GLY A 138 -1.41 -7.23 -4.71
CA GLY A 138 -0.46 -8.28 -4.36
C GLY A 138 0.87 -8.07 -5.08
N ASP A 139 1.99 -8.23 -4.38
CA ASP A 139 3.31 -8.43 -4.96
C ASP A 139 3.75 -9.86 -4.61
N ASP A 140 3.44 -10.80 -5.50
CA ASP A 140 3.73 -12.22 -5.31
C ASP A 140 5.23 -12.53 -5.36
N GLU A 141 6.01 -11.72 -6.09
CA GLU A 141 7.47 -11.88 -6.17
C GLU A 141 8.12 -11.57 -4.82
N LYS A 142 7.71 -10.47 -4.18
CA LYS A 142 8.24 -10.07 -2.87
C LYS A 142 7.45 -10.67 -1.70
N GLN A 143 6.34 -11.34 -1.96
CA GLN A 143 5.39 -11.82 -0.95
C GLN A 143 4.88 -10.69 -0.04
N MET A 144 4.54 -9.56 -0.66
CA MET A 144 4.08 -8.36 0.02
C MET A 144 2.65 -8.02 -0.41
N LEU A 145 1.87 -7.48 0.51
CA LEU A 145 0.65 -6.77 0.18
C LEU A 145 0.98 -5.27 0.13
N VAL A 146 0.65 -4.63 -0.98
CA VAL A 146 0.86 -3.20 -1.22
C VAL A 146 -0.50 -2.52 -1.18
N VAL A 147 -0.63 -1.51 -0.32
CA VAL A 147 -1.88 -0.78 -0.11
C VAL A 147 -1.63 0.71 -0.25
N GLU A 148 -2.36 1.31 -1.17
CA GLU A 148 -2.16 2.68 -1.61
C GLU A 148 -3.43 3.51 -1.37
N GLY A 149 -3.30 4.64 -0.70
CA GLY A 149 -4.38 5.60 -0.48
C GLY A 149 -4.31 6.74 -1.50
N TYR A 150 -5.40 7.00 -2.20
CA TYR A 150 -5.56 8.04 -3.20
C TYR A 150 -6.62 9.04 -2.75
N VAL A 151 -6.31 10.33 -2.85
CA VAL A 151 -7.31 11.41 -2.76
C VAL A 151 -7.96 11.63 -4.12
N ASP A 152 -7.14 11.61 -5.18
CA ASP A 152 -7.54 11.64 -6.58
C ASP A 152 -6.93 10.41 -7.28
N PRO A 153 -7.72 9.56 -7.95
CA PRO A 153 -7.23 8.40 -8.70
C PRO A 153 -6.23 8.72 -9.83
N LYS A 154 -6.23 9.96 -10.33
CA LYS A 154 -5.36 10.39 -11.44
C LYS A 154 -4.02 10.92 -10.96
N ALA A 155 -3.88 11.17 -9.66
CA ALA A 155 -2.64 11.60 -9.04
C ALA A 155 -1.89 10.39 -8.45
N PRO A 156 -0.58 10.53 -8.16
CA PRO A 156 0.14 9.52 -7.39
C PRO A 156 -0.52 9.26 -6.03
N PRO A 157 -0.37 8.05 -5.46
CA PRO A 157 -0.91 7.74 -4.15
C PRO A 157 -0.30 8.67 -3.11
N VAL A 158 -1.17 9.17 -2.23
CA VAL A 158 -0.75 10.04 -1.14
C VAL A 158 -0.24 9.25 0.06
N LEU A 159 -0.64 7.97 0.18
CA LEU A 159 -0.17 7.04 1.19
C LEU A 159 0.18 5.71 0.53
N THR A 160 1.34 5.15 0.84
CA THR A 160 1.69 3.77 0.46
C THR A 160 2.13 3.02 1.70
N LYS A 161 1.53 1.85 1.92
CA LYS A 161 1.90 0.92 2.99
C LYS A 161 2.09 -0.45 2.42
N GLU A 162 3.16 -1.08 2.85
CA GLU A 162 3.52 -2.41 2.42
C GLU A 162 3.76 -3.27 3.66
N TRP A 163 3.28 -4.51 3.62
CA TRP A 163 3.62 -5.48 4.65
C TRP A 163 3.73 -6.87 4.06
N ARG A 164 4.53 -7.70 4.73
CA ARG A 164 4.69 -9.10 4.37
C ARG A 164 3.34 -9.80 4.49
N PHE A 165 2.90 -10.42 3.39
CA PHE A 165 1.71 -11.26 3.44
C PHE A 165 2.06 -12.56 4.16
N PRO A 166 1.21 -13.06 5.08
CA PRO A 166 1.39 -14.36 5.68
C PRO A 166 1.07 -15.45 4.65
N GLY A 167 1.92 -15.65 3.64
CA GLY A 167 1.93 -16.83 2.79
C GLY A 167 2.83 -17.90 3.41
N LYS A 168 2.58 -19.17 3.10
CA LYS A 168 3.63 -20.18 3.29
C LYS A 168 4.64 -19.99 2.16
N LYS A 169 5.93 -20.07 2.48
CA LYS A 169 6.98 -20.08 1.45
C LYS A 169 6.70 -21.26 0.52
N LYS A 170 6.72 -21.05 -0.80
CA LYS A 170 6.94 -22.18 -1.73
C LYS A 170 8.17 -22.93 -1.21
N ALA A 171 8.01 -24.21 -0.92
CA ALA A 171 9.15 -25.07 -0.65
C ALA A 171 9.98 -25.10 -1.95
N ASP A 172 11.23 -24.65 -1.85
CA ASP A 172 12.24 -24.83 -2.89
C ASP A 172 12.57 -26.33 -3.05
#